data_AF-A0A5D2ALA5-F1
#
_entry.id   AF-A0A5D2ALA5-F1
#
_cell.length_a   1.000
_cell.length_b   1.000
_cell.length_c   1.000
_cell.angle_alpha   90.00
_cell.angle_beta   90.00
_cell.angle_gamma   90.00
#
_symmetry.space_group_name_H-M   'P 1'
#
loop_
_entity.id
_entity.type
_entity.pdbx_description
1 polymer ?
#
loop_
_entity_poly.entity_id
_entity_poly.type
_entity_poly.pdbx_seq_one_letter_code
_entity_poly.pdbx_strand_id
1 'polypeptide(L)'
;MVGSQAIVAFKNKCSLVVKTYNLSSYNSIVEGKLSFDVWELEAETNDDEKMIIYGSLKVPSSAEKVNQVRQVGPGVTNDHPRKHGFAKDNLSSFGELKLMNKMSSGASLLAPTPQVANNDKGDWWRVKEINVALWIFALLSVMCF
;
A
#
# COMPACT_ATOMS: atom_id res chain seq x y z
N MET A 1 5.49 16.69 -7.87
CA MET A 1 5.22 17.51 -9.07
C MET A 1 4.26 18.62 -8.71
N VAL A 2 4.42 19.80 -9.32
CA VAL A 2 3.43 20.88 -9.16
C VAL A 2 2.11 20.46 -9.81
N GLY A 3 0.99 20.80 -9.17
CA GLY A 3 -0.36 20.44 -9.59
C GLY A 3 -0.80 19.03 -9.18
N SER A 4 0.08 18.25 -8.55
CA SER A 4 -0.27 16.93 -8.01
C SER A 4 -0.66 17.01 -6.53
N GLN A 5 -1.35 15.99 -6.06
CA GLN A 5 -1.59 15.76 -4.64
C GLN A 5 -0.93 14.44 -4.24
N ALA A 6 -0.45 14.35 -3.00
CA ALA A 6 0.37 13.22 -2.56
C ALA A 6 -0.02 12.72 -1.18
N ILE A 7 0.01 11.39 -1.03
CA ILE A 7 0.06 10.69 0.25
C ILE A 7 1.52 10.27 0.44
N VAL A 8 2.13 10.64 1.56
CA VAL A 8 3.55 10.41 1.82
C VAL A 8 3.71 9.80 3.20
N ALA A 9 4.40 8.66 3.27
CA ALA A 9 4.89 8.10 4.51
C ALA A 9 6.36 8.43 4.71
N PHE A 10 6.73 8.79 5.94
CA PHE A 10 8.11 9.01 6.33
C PHE A 10 8.29 8.87 7.85
N LYS A 11 9.53 8.64 8.28
CA LYS A 11 9.89 8.68 9.70
C LYS A 11 9.92 10.13 10.17
N ASN A 12 9.09 10.46 11.15
CA ASN A 12 9.16 11.68 11.92
C ASN A 12 9.69 11.30 13.30
N LYS A 13 10.91 11.73 13.61
CA LYS A 13 11.67 11.26 14.77
C LYS A 13 11.74 9.71 14.79
N CYS A 14 11.02 9.08 15.70
CA CYS A 14 10.93 7.63 15.87
C CYS A 14 9.64 6.99 15.32
N SER A 15 8.73 7.79 14.80
CA SER A 15 7.38 7.33 14.43
C SER A 15 7.21 7.40 12.92
N LEU A 16 6.73 6.30 12.35
CA LEU A 16 6.28 6.29 10.97
C LEU A 16 4.94 7.03 10.90
N VAL A 17 4.88 8.06 10.07
CA VAL A 17 3.67 8.89 9.90
C VAL A 17 3.26 8.90 8.44
N VAL A 18 1.95 8.98 8.20
CA VAL A 18 1.37 9.21 6.87
C VAL A 18 0.73 10.59 6.84
N LYS A 19 1.10 11.38 5.84
CA LYS A 19 0.62 12.75 5.67
C LYS A 19 0.17 13.01 4.24
N THR A 20 -0.71 13.99 4.08
CA THR A 20 -1.25 14.40 2.78
C THR A 20 -0.74 15.78 2.39
N TYR A 21 -0.49 15.99 1.10
CA TYR A 21 0.09 17.23 0.58
C TYR A 21 -0.62 17.65 -0.70
N ASN A 22 -0.96 18.92 -0.78
CA ASN A 22 -1.42 19.55 -2.02
C ASN A 22 -0.25 20.39 -2.60
N LEU A 23 0.35 19.90 -3.68
CA LEU A 23 1.60 20.46 -4.21
C LEU A 23 1.34 21.55 -5.24
N SER A 24 1.10 22.78 -4.78
CA SER A 24 0.84 23.93 -5.65
C SER A 24 2.11 24.63 -6.16
N SER A 25 3.28 24.38 -5.57
CA SER A 25 4.55 25.00 -5.97
C SER A 25 5.76 24.11 -5.70
N TYR A 26 6.91 24.44 -6.30
CA TYR A 26 8.19 23.77 -6.00
C TYR A 26 8.88 24.31 -4.76
N ASN A 27 8.47 25.49 -4.27
CA ASN A 27 9.15 26.18 -3.17
C ASN A 27 8.50 25.88 -1.81
N SER A 28 7.28 25.35 -1.82
CA SER A 28 6.49 25.12 -0.61
C SER A 28 5.84 23.74 -0.66
N ILE A 29 6.26 22.86 0.26
CA ILE A 29 5.67 21.54 0.48
C ILE A 29 4.99 21.60 1.85
N VAL A 30 3.69 21.83 1.83
CA VAL A 30 2.88 22.04 3.03
C VAL A 30 1.82 20.95 3.10
N GLU A 31 1.66 20.40 4.29
CA GLU A 31 0.61 19.42 4.57
C GLU A 31 -0.76 20.05 4.30
N GLY A 32 -1.66 19.29 3.68
CA GLY A 32 -2.96 19.81 3.31
C GLY A 32 -3.90 18.75 2.78
N LYS A 33 -5.19 19.02 2.87
CA LYS A 33 -6.24 18.11 2.41
C LYS A 33 -6.14 17.87 0.90
N LEU A 34 -6.44 16.64 0.50
CA LEU A 34 -6.60 16.24 -0.89
C LEU A 34 -7.96 16.72 -1.42
N SER A 35 -8.14 16.75 -2.75
CA SER A 35 -9.41 17.14 -3.38
C SER A 35 -10.43 16.00 -3.42
N PHE A 36 -10.07 14.84 -2.87
CA PHE A 36 -10.88 13.64 -2.74
C PHE A 36 -10.70 13.05 -1.34
N ASP A 37 -11.70 12.33 -0.87
CA ASP A 37 -11.66 11.70 0.44
C ASP A 37 -10.62 10.58 0.46
N VAL A 38 -9.89 10.48 1.57
CA VAL A 38 -8.99 9.37 1.87
C VAL A 38 -9.25 8.92 3.31
N TRP A 39 -9.22 7.61 3.53
CA TRP A 39 -9.47 7.00 4.84
C TRP A 39 -8.59 5.77 5.02
N GLU A 40 -8.53 5.27 6.26
CA GLU A 40 -7.71 4.11 6.63
C GLU A 40 -6.24 4.27 6.24
N LEU A 41 -5.71 5.50 6.32
CA LEU A 41 -4.31 5.76 6.01
C LEU A 41 -3.42 5.22 7.13
N GLU A 42 -2.57 4.28 6.76
CA GLU A 42 -1.56 3.71 7.64
C GLU A 42 -0.29 3.41 6.85
N ALA A 43 0.82 3.24 7.56
CA ALA A 43 2.06 2.82 6.94
C ALA A 43 2.82 1.89 7.88
N GLU A 44 3.57 0.98 7.26
CA GLU A 44 4.49 0.10 7.94
C GLU A 44 5.85 0.11 7.24
N THR A 45 6.85 -0.44 7.92
CA THR A 45 8.16 -0.71 7.32
C THR A 45 8.33 -2.21 7.25
N ASN A 46 8.66 -2.73 6.07
CA ASN A 46 8.93 -4.15 5.91
C ASN A 46 10.37 -4.51 6.32
N ASP A 47 10.72 -5.81 6.25
CA ASP A 47 12.05 -6.32 6.62
C ASP A 47 13.20 -5.72 5.80
N ASP A 48 12.93 -5.21 4.59
CA ASP A 48 13.89 -4.54 3.72
C ASP A 48 14.02 -3.01 4.01
N GLU A 49 13.47 -2.53 5.12
CA GLU A 49 13.36 -1.11 5.47
C GLU A 49 12.58 -0.24 4.46
N LYS A 50 11.76 -0.86 3.61
CA LYS A 50 10.89 -0.15 2.67
C LYS A 50 9.60 0.22 3.38
N MET A 51 9.17 1.46 3.19
CA MET A 51 7.89 1.93 3.69
C MET A 51 6.77 1.53 2.73
N ILE A 52 5.72 0.92 3.27
CA ILE A 52 4.49 0.58 2.57
C ILE A 52 3.38 1.47 3.12
N ILE A 53 2.57 2.03 2.22
CA ILE A 53 1.40 2.84 2.58
C ILE A 53 0.17 2.02 2.25
N TYR A 54 -0.72 1.86 3.23
CA TYR A 54 -2.07 1.35 3.02
C TYR A 54 -3.05 2.51 3.17
N GLY A 55 -4.15 2.41 2.44
CA GLY A 55 -5.15 3.46 2.43
C GLY A 55 -6.19 3.27 1.36
N SER A 56 -7.34 3.86 1.63
CA SER A 56 -8.48 3.93 0.73
C SER A 56 -8.66 5.36 0.23
N LEU A 57 -9.02 5.53 -1.05
CA LEU A 57 -9.26 6.83 -1.66
C LEU A 57 -10.55 6.83 -2.47
N LYS A 58 -11.27 7.95 -2.43
CA LYS A 58 -12.53 8.10 -3.14
C LYS A 58 -12.26 8.35 -4.61
N VAL A 59 -12.73 7.42 -5.42
CA VAL A 59 -12.72 7.53 -6.86
C VAL A 59 -14.12 7.92 -7.34
N PRO A 60 -14.28 8.95 -8.19
CA PRO A 60 -15.57 9.26 -8.80
C PRO A 60 -16.13 8.05 -9.54
N SER A 61 -17.44 7.77 -9.43
CA SER A 61 -18.07 6.59 -10.05
C SER A 61 -17.97 6.59 -11.58
N SER A 62 -17.79 7.75 -12.20
CA SER A 62 -17.58 7.92 -13.64
C SER A 62 -16.12 7.80 -14.08
N ALA A 63 -15.16 7.65 -13.16
CA ALA A 63 -13.75 7.57 -13.51
C ALA A 63 -13.39 6.16 -14.01
N GLU A 64 -12.92 6.07 -15.25
CA GLU A 64 -12.35 4.84 -15.82
C GLU A 64 -10.84 4.71 -15.57
N LYS A 65 -10.20 5.83 -15.23
CA LYS A 65 -8.76 5.91 -15.00
C LYS A 65 -8.42 7.04 -14.03
N VAL A 66 -7.27 6.90 -13.38
CA VAL A 66 -6.65 7.96 -12.58
C VAL A 66 -5.20 8.16 -13.02
N ASN A 67 -4.70 9.38 -12.87
CA ASN A 67 -3.29 9.68 -13.11
C ASN A 67 -2.49 9.41 -11.85
N GLN A 68 -1.38 8.71 -12.00
CA GLN A 68 -0.39 8.51 -10.97
C GLN A 68 0.88 9.26 -11.34
N VAL A 69 1.52 9.86 -10.33
CA VAL A 69 2.89 10.36 -10.42
C VAL A 69 3.74 9.63 -9.39
N ARG A 70 4.97 9.29 -9.76
CA ARG A 70 5.98 8.79 -8.84
C ARG A 70 7.15 9.78 -8.87
N GLN A 71 7.68 10.13 -7.71
CA GLN A 71 8.79 11.09 -7.63
C GLN A 71 9.80 10.59 -6.62
N VAL A 72 11.09 10.66 -6.97
CA VAL A 72 12.17 10.36 -6.04
C VAL A 72 12.69 11.66 -5.44
N GLY A 73 12.42 11.83 -4.15
CA GLY A 73 12.91 12.94 -3.34
C GLY A 73 14.26 12.64 -2.68
N PRO A 74 15.06 13.66 -2.33
CA PRO A 74 16.35 13.50 -1.66
C PRO A 74 16.21 13.24 -0.14
N GLY A 75 15.08 12.69 0.30
CA GLY A 75 14.75 12.40 1.70
C GLY A 75 13.91 13.47 2.42
N VAL A 76 13.88 13.34 3.75
CA VAL A 76 13.14 14.19 4.69
C VAL A 76 14.14 15.00 5.52
N THR A 77 13.80 16.25 5.85
CA THR A 77 14.64 17.13 6.70
C THR A 77 13.73 17.92 7.63
N ASN A 78 14.06 17.96 8.93
CA ASN A 78 13.24 18.61 9.95
C ASN A 78 11.77 18.14 9.90
N ASP A 79 11.53 16.84 9.78
CA ASP A 79 10.19 16.25 9.67
C ASP A 79 9.35 16.72 8.44
N HIS A 80 10.01 17.26 7.41
CA HIS A 80 9.38 17.69 6.16
C HIS A 80 10.00 16.99 4.93
N PRO A 81 9.19 16.42 4.04
CA PRO A 81 9.67 15.91 2.76
C PRO A 81 10.33 17.01 1.93
N ARG A 82 11.47 16.72 1.30
CA ARG A 82 12.13 17.65 0.39
C ARG A 82 11.66 17.48 -1.05
N LYS A 83 11.74 18.57 -1.82
CA LYS A 83 11.42 18.61 -3.25
C LYS A 83 12.25 17.57 -4.01
N HIS A 84 11.60 16.85 -4.92
CA HIS A 84 12.27 15.96 -5.87
C HIS A 84 13.20 16.70 -6.84
N GLY A 85 14.18 16.00 -7.41
CA GLY A 85 15.02 16.53 -8.47
C GLY A 85 14.25 16.72 -9.79
N PHE A 86 14.75 17.59 -10.67
CA PHE A 86 14.19 17.86 -12.00
C PHE A 86 14.86 17.06 -13.13
N ALA A 87 15.59 16.00 -12.79
CA ALA A 87 16.13 15.09 -13.79
C ALA A 87 14.98 14.49 -14.62
N LYS A 88 15.26 14.18 -15.89
CA LYS A 88 14.27 13.69 -16.85
C LYS A 88 13.43 12.55 -16.28
N ASP A 89 14.09 11.58 -15.65
CA ASP A 89 13.43 10.39 -15.09
C ASP A 89 12.34 10.74 -14.08
N ASN A 90 12.56 11.72 -13.20
CA ASN A 90 11.55 12.21 -12.27
C ASN A 90 10.42 12.94 -13.01
N LEU A 91 10.75 13.82 -13.96
CA LEU A 91 9.74 14.59 -14.69
C LEU A 91 8.87 13.74 -15.61
N SER A 92 9.39 12.63 -16.11
CA SER A 92 8.65 11.66 -16.92
C SER A 92 8.02 10.52 -16.10
N SER A 93 8.14 10.53 -14.77
CA SER A 93 7.60 9.46 -13.92
C SER A 93 6.12 9.72 -13.58
N PHE A 94 5.30 9.56 -14.60
CA PHE A 94 3.84 9.60 -14.50
C PHE A 94 3.23 8.50 -15.36
N GLY A 95 1.99 8.12 -15.04
CA GLY A 95 1.28 7.08 -15.76
C GLY A 95 -0.20 7.10 -15.46
N GLU A 96 -0.96 6.33 -16.22
CA GLU A 96 -2.40 6.14 -16.01
C GLU A 96 -2.64 4.78 -15.37
N LEU A 97 -3.44 4.77 -14.31
CA LEU A 97 -3.97 3.56 -13.71
C LEU A 97 -5.42 3.39 -14.21
N LYS A 98 -5.65 2.35 -15.01
CA LYS A 98 -7.00 1.97 -15.44
C LYS A 98 -7.73 1.27 -14.31
N LEU A 99 -8.94 1.71 -14.04
CA LEU A 99 -9.80 1.16 -13.00
C LEU A 99 -10.63 0.04 -13.61
N MET A 100 -10.55 -1.15 -13.01
CA MET A 100 -11.33 -2.30 -13.46
C MET A 100 -12.52 -2.49 -12.53
N ASN A 101 -13.73 -2.39 -13.07
CA ASN A 101 -14.93 -2.68 -12.32
C ASN A 101 -15.07 -4.19 -12.14
N LYS A 102 -14.60 -4.74 -11.02
CA LYS A 102 -14.95 -6.11 -10.65
C LYS A 102 -16.36 -6.11 -10.05
N MET A 103 -17.38 -6.08 -10.91
CA MET A 103 -18.71 -6.57 -10.52
C MET A 103 -18.64 -8.10 -10.46
N SER A 104 -18.31 -8.65 -9.29
CA SER A 104 -18.74 -10.02 -9.00
C SER A 104 -20.23 -9.97 -8.72
N SER A 105 -21.04 -9.94 -9.78
CA SER A 105 -22.47 -10.21 -9.65
C SER A 105 -22.59 -11.59 -9.00
N GLY A 106 -23.21 -11.64 -7.83
CA GLY A 106 -23.44 -12.88 -7.11
C GLY A 106 -24.19 -13.86 -8.02
N ALA A 107 -23.48 -14.85 -8.53
CA ALA A 107 -24.10 -16.06 -9.02
C ALA A 107 -24.52 -16.86 -7.78
N SER A 108 -25.75 -16.64 -7.32
CA SER A 108 -26.47 -17.69 -6.60
C SER A 108 -26.68 -18.81 -7.61
N LEU A 109 -25.74 -19.75 -7.65
CA LEU A 109 -25.96 -21.05 -8.28
C LEU A 109 -25.87 -22.08 -7.16
N LEU A 110 -27.00 -22.74 -6.99
CA LEU A 110 -27.36 -23.75 -6.01
C LEU A 110 -26.18 -24.65 -5.62
N ALA A 111 -26.10 -24.95 -4.33
CA ALA A 111 -25.17 -25.92 -3.78
C ALA A 111 -25.14 -27.21 -4.64
N PRO A 112 -23.97 -27.76 -4.98
CA PRO A 112 -23.90 -29.02 -5.70
C PRO A 112 -24.54 -30.13 -4.86
N THR A 113 -25.46 -30.87 -5.47
CA THR A 113 -26.09 -32.08 -4.92
C THR A 113 -25.00 -33.07 -4.46
N PRO A 114 -25.15 -33.72 -3.29
CA PRO A 114 -24.15 -34.69 -2.85
C PRO A 114 -24.06 -35.86 -3.85
N GLN A 115 -22.92 -35.97 -4.54
CA GLN A 115 -22.58 -37.15 -5.33
C GLN A 115 -22.03 -38.24 -4.39
N VAL A 116 -22.66 -39.41 -4.45
CA VAL A 116 -22.18 -40.65 -3.81
C VAL A 116 -20.82 -41.00 -4.40
N ALA A 117 -19.79 -41.05 -3.55
CA ALA A 117 -18.46 -41.51 -3.93
C ALA A 117 -18.47 -43.04 -4.06
N ASN A 118 -18.19 -43.53 -5.28
CA ASN A 118 -17.90 -44.94 -5.52
C ASN A 118 -16.52 -45.29 -4.96
N ASN A 119 -16.45 -46.47 -4.35
CA ASN A 119 -15.24 -47.01 -3.73
C ASN A 119 -14.19 -47.35 -4.78
N ASP A 120 -13.12 -46.57 -4.84
CA ASP A 120 -11.86 -47.01 -5.43
C ASP A 120 -10.72 -46.88 -4.41
N LYS A 121 -10.09 -48.03 -4.16
CA LYS A 121 -8.95 -48.21 -3.26
C LYS A 121 -7.75 -47.44 -3.83
N GLY A 122 -7.38 -46.35 -3.17
CA GLY A 122 -6.15 -45.60 -3.43
C GLY A 122 -5.65 -44.98 -2.13
N ASP A 123 -4.39 -45.25 -1.81
CA ASP A 123 -3.76 -45.09 -0.51
C ASP A 123 -3.91 -43.71 0.15
N TRP A 124 -4.44 -43.72 1.38
CA TRP A 124 -4.58 -42.56 2.25
C TRP A 124 -3.33 -42.37 3.14
N TRP A 125 -2.64 -41.26 2.89
CA TRP A 125 -1.95 -40.37 3.83
C TRP A 125 -1.71 -40.88 5.27
N ARG A 126 -0.45 -41.17 5.60
CA ARG A 126 0.03 -41.16 7.00
C ARG A 126 0.87 -39.91 7.26
N VAL A 127 0.24 -38.86 7.75
CA VAL A 127 0.95 -37.78 8.47
C VAL A 127 1.27 -38.35 9.85
N LYS A 128 2.54 -38.67 10.09
CA LYS A 128 3.08 -38.93 11.43
C LYS A 128 3.74 -37.64 11.91
N GLU A 129 3.16 -37.09 12.97
CA GLU A 129 3.75 -36.14 13.93
C GLU A 129 4.19 -34.76 13.42
N ILE A 130 3.55 -33.73 13.96
CA ILE A 130 3.96 -32.33 13.84
C ILE A 130 4.66 -31.96 15.17
N ASN A 131 5.99 -31.87 15.13
CA ASN A 131 6.80 -31.30 16.20
C ASN A 131 7.48 -30.05 15.66
N VAL A 132 6.97 -28.86 16.01
CA VAL A 132 7.75 -27.62 15.83
C VAL A 132 7.59 -26.74 17.07
N ALA A 133 8.71 -26.57 17.75
CA ALA A 133 8.88 -25.91 19.03
C ALA A 133 8.63 -24.39 18.97
N LEU A 134 8.04 -23.87 20.05
CA LEU A 134 8.06 -22.46 20.41
C LEU A 134 9.52 -21.95 20.49
N TRP A 135 9.82 -20.85 19.80
CA TRP A 135 10.98 -20.02 20.11
C TRP A 135 10.51 -18.60 20.38
N ILE A 136 10.56 -18.23 21.66
CA ILE A 136 10.51 -16.85 22.15
C ILE A 136 11.90 -16.26 21.90
N PHE A 137 11.98 -15.20 21.09
CA PHE A 137 13.11 -14.28 21.15
C PHE A 137 12.60 -12.89 21.53
N ALA A 138 12.76 -12.56 22.81
CA ALA A 138 12.85 -11.19 23.25
C ALA A 138 14.26 -10.69 22.94
N LEU A 139 14.39 -9.61 22.16
CA LEU A 139 15.50 -8.66 22.36
C LEU A 139 15.18 -7.27 21.80
N LEU A 140 15.14 -6.38 22.77
CA LEU A 140 15.14 -4.93 22.77
C LEU A 140 16.19 -4.31 21.82
N SER A 141 15.77 -3.41 20.94
CA SER A 141 16.62 -2.30 20.48
C SER A 141 15.75 -1.12 20.08
N VAL A 142 15.48 -0.25 21.06
CA VAL A 142 15.04 1.12 20.81
C VAL A 142 16.31 1.95 20.65
N MET A 143 16.72 2.17 19.40
CA MET A 143 17.66 3.22 19.04
C MET A 143 17.20 3.81 17.72
N CYS A 144 16.49 4.94 17.81
CA CYS A 144 16.28 5.82 16.67
C CYS A 144 17.54 6.68 16.51
N PHE A 145 18.09 6.69 15.30
CA PHE A 145 18.98 7.77 14.85
C PHE A 145 18.18 8.70 13.93
#